data_AF-A0A7C1WDW0-F1
#
_entry.id   AF-A0A7C1WDW0-F1
#
_cell.length_a   1.000
_cell.length_b   1.000
_cell.length_c   1.000
_cell.angle_alpha   90.00
_cell.angle_beta   90.00
_cell.angle_gamma   90.00
#
_symmetry.space_group_name_H-M   'P 1'
#
loop_
_entity.id
_entity.type
_entity.pdbx_description
1 polymer ?
#
loop_
_entity_poly.entity_id
_entity_poly.type
_entity_poly.pdbx_seq_one_letter_code
_entity_poly.pdbx_strand_id
1 'polypeptide(L)'
;MFGNNNVLKRPKVDYRIVGIDLAGLPKNPTGICIIGEEIFLLTLYEDEEIIGMVNETSPKIVAIDAPIMDKIRMRKADKILKKYGAIPPTLPSMKILTERAKRIVDSIEADVIEVFPTASAKIMGVYDKNWQKMAEKFGISAKNKHELDAYIACYTAYLYLKGMAEKVGGKRKVIIPKVF
;
A
#
# COMPACT_ATOMS: atom_id res chain seq x y z
N MET A 1 29.69 7.33 10.03
CA MET A 1 29.81 6.89 8.63
C MET A 1 28.73 5.86 8.35
N PHE A 2 27.63 6.28 7.71
CA PHE A 2 26.81 5.46 6.82
C PHE A 2 26.31 6.44 5.75
N GLY A 3 26.69 6.20 4.51
CA GLY A 3 26.56 7.17 3.43
C GLY A 3 25.10 7.45 3.09
N ASN A 4 24.78 8.75 3.00
CA ASN A 4 23.61 9.32 2.34
C ASN A 4 23.57 8.95 0.85
N ASN A 5 23.35 7.68 0.51
CA ASN A 5 23.22 7.23 -0.90
C ASN A 5 22.35 5.96 -1.06
N ASN A 6 21.31 5.78 -0.24
CA ASN A 6 20.19 4.92 -0.63
C ASN A 6 19.26 5.72 -1.55
N VAL A 7 19.73 5.97 -2.78
CA VAL A 7 18.83 6.37 -3.86
C VAL A 7 17.83 5.22 -4.00
N LEU A 8 16.55 5.50 -3.77
CA LEU A 8 15.47 4.54 -3.98
C LEU A 8 15.55 4.03 -5.41
N LYS A 9 15.97 2.77 -5.58
CA LYS A 9 16.08 2.18 -6.92
C LYS A 9 14.69 1.99 -7.48
N ARG A 10 14.49 2.46 -8.71
CA ARG A 10 13.27 2.19 -9.48
C ARG A 10 13.11 0.68 -9.66
N PRO A 11 12.01 0.07 -9.18
CA PRO A 11 11.82 -1.37 -9.31
C PRO A 11 11.66 -1.78 -10.77
N LYS A 12 12.23 -2.93 -11.13
CA LYS A 12 12.00 -3.63 -12.40
C LYS A 12 11.94 -5.13 -12.12
N VAL A 13 10.88 -5.78 -12.57
CA VAL A 13 10.59 -7.20 -12.30
C VAL A 13 9.95 -7.85 -13.54
N ASP A 14 10.09 -9.16 -13.64
CA ASP A 14 9.54 -10.05 -14.68
C ASP A 14 8.12 -10.56 -14.34
N TYR A 15 7.52 -10.05 -13.27
CA TYR A 15 6.16 -10.32 -12.82
C TYR A 15 5.46 -9.00 -12.48
N ARG A 16 4.15 -9.05 -12.24
CA ARG A 16 3.39 -7.86 -11.84
C ARG A 16 3.20 -7.80 -10.32
N ILE A 17 3.30 -6.59 -9.76
CA ILE A 17 2.94 -6.25 -8.38
C ILE A 17 1.90 -5.14 -8.48
N VAL A 18 0.82 -5.24 -7.69
CA VAL A 18 -0.19 -4.18 -7.60
C VAL A 18 -0.16 -3.55 -6.20
N GLY A 19 -0.23 -2.22 -6.14
CA GLY A 19 -0.47 -1.45 -4.93
C GLY A 19 -1.78 -0.67 -5.03
N ILE A 20 -2.55 -0.64 -3.94
CA ILE A 20 -3.88 -0.01 -3.87
C ILE A 20 -3.93 0.91 -2.65
N ASP A 21 -4.12 2.21 -2.87
CA ASP A 21 -4.55 3.16 -1.82
C ASP A 21 -6.09 3.25 -1.86
N LEU A 22 -6.75 2.39 -1.09
CA LEU A 22 -8.19 2.20 -1.17
C LEU A 22 -8.94 3.33 -0.45
N ALA A 23 -9.85 4.00 -1.15
CA ALA A 23 -10.79 4.91 -0.51
C ALA A 23 -11.95 4.14 0.15
N GLY A 24 -12.50 4.65 1.26
CA GLY A 24 -13.62 3.99 1.94
C GLY A 24 -14.93 3.99 1.15
N LEU A 25 -15.15 4.97 0.27
CA LEU A 25 -16.38 5.11 -0.52
C LEU A 25 -16.05 5.08 -2.01
N PRO A 26 -16.83 4.40 -2.87
CA PRO A 26 -16.56 4.30 -4.30
C PRO A 26 -16.44 5.63 -5.04
N LYS A 27 -17.27 6.61 -4.68
CA LYS A 27 -17.21 7.98 -5.22
C LYS A 27 -15.90 8.73 -4.96
N ASN A 28 -15.02 8.22 -4.10
CA ASN A 28 -13.74 8.83 -3.75
C ASN A 28 -12.61 8.15 -4.52
N PRO A 29 -11.56 8.90 -4.91
CA PRO A 29 -10.46 8.37 -5.69
C PRO A 29 -9.69 7.27 -4.95
N THR A 30 -9.51 6.12 -5.61
CA THR A 30 -8.62 5.04 -5.18
C THR A 30 -7.38 5.04 -6.06
N GLY A 31 -6.20 5.15 -5.44
CA GLY A 31 -4.95 5.12 -6.16
C GLY A 31 -4.56 3.69 -6.49
N ILE A 32 -4.04 3.47 -7.70
CA ILE A 32 -3.53 2.19 -8.17
C ILE A 32 -2.11 2.37 -8.69
N CYS A 33 -1.23 1.44 -8.34
CA CYS A 33 0.09 1.30 -8.93
C CYS A 33 0.32 -0.13 -9.42
N ILE A 34 0.84 -0.28 -10.64
CA ILE A 34 1.28 -1.55 -11.20
C ILE A 34 2.78 -1.45 -11.47
N ILE A 35 3.58 -2.30 -10.83
CA ILE A 35 5.01 -2.46 -11.13
C ILE A 35 5.20 -3.73 -11.97
N GLY A 36 5.86 -3.60 -13.12
CA GLY A 36 6.38 -4.70 -13.94
C GLY A 36 7.64 -4.29 -14.69
N GLU A 37 7.66 -4.48 -16.01
CA GLU A 37 8.70 -3.89 -16.88
C GLU A 37 8.68 -2.36 -16.84
N GLU A 38 7.47 -1.81 -16.80
CA GLU A 38 7.16 -0.40 -16.59
C GLU A 38 6.31 -0.22 -15.33
N ILE A 39 6.18 1.04 -14.91
CA ILE A 39 5.39 1.41 -13.73
C ILE A 39 4.21 2.24 -14.22
N PHE A 40 3.00 1.77 -13.93
CA PHE A 40 1.76 2.46 -14.26
C PHE A 40 1.09 2.98 -12.99
N LEU A 41 0.54 4.18 -13.08
CA LEU A 41 -0.27 4.82 -12.05
C LEU A 41 -1.59 5.25 -12.65
N LEU A 42 -2.66 5.01 -11.91
CA LEU A 42 -4.01 5.42 -12.29
C LEU A 42 -4.88 5.57 -11.06
N THR A 43 -6.02 6.22 -11.26
CA THR A 43 -7.05 6.42 -10.23
C THR A 43 -8.33 5.72 -10.68
N LEU A 44 -8.85 4.82 -9.85
CA LEU A 44 -10.12 4.10 -10.05
C LEU A 44 -11.11 4.47 -8.95
N TYR A 45 -12.36 4.03 -9.09
CA TYR A 45 -13.45 4.40 -8.19
C TYR A 45 -14.25 3.19 -7.71
N GLU A 46 -14.88 2.45 -8.61
CA GLU A 46 -15.83 1.39 -8.27
C GLU A 46 -15.13 0.06 -7.93
N ASP A 47 -15.78 -0.79 -7.11
CA ASP A 47 -15.22 -2.06 -6.65
C ASP A 47 -14.94 -2.99 -7.85
N GLU A 48 -15.86 -3.05 -8.82
CA GLU A 48 -15.77 -3.88 -10.02
C GLU A 48 -14.60 -3.48 -10.92
N GLU A 49 -14.33 -2.17 -11.07
CA GLU A 49 -13.19 -1.67 -11.84
C GLU A 49 -11.87 -2.08 -11.20
N ILE A 50 -11.77 -1.97 -9.87
CA ILE A 50 -10.58 -2.35 -9.11
C ILE A 50 -10.34 -3.86 -9.21
N ILE A 51 -11.39 -4.66 -8.98
CA ILE A 51 -11.31 -6.13 -9.03
C ILE A 51 -10.95 -6.60 -10.45
N GLY A 52 -11.64 -6.08 -11.47
CA GLY A 52 -11.38 -6.40 -12.87
C GLY A 52 -9.93 -6.10 -13.26
N MET A 53 -9.44 -4.90 -12.96
CA MET A 53 -8.06 -4.51 -13.25
C MET A 53 -7.04 -5.41 -12.53
N VAL A 54 -7.27 -5.76 -11.27
CA VAL A 54 -6.36 -6.66 -10.53
C VAL A 54 -6.33 -8.04 -11.18
N ASN A 55 -7.49 -8.64 -11.44
CA ASN A 55 -7.57 -10.00 -11.98
C ASN A 55 -7.01 -10.06 -13.42
N GLU A 56 -7.31 -9.09 -14.27
CA GLU A 56 -6.73 -8.95 -15.61
C GLU A 56 -5.21 -8.77 -15.58
N THR A 57 -4.68 -8.03 -14.60
CA THR A 57 -3.23 -7.83 -14.42
C THR A 57 -2.54 -9.13 -13.97
N SER A 58 -3.27 -10.07 -13.37
CA SER A 58 -2.75 -11.34 -12.82
C SER A 58 -1.44 -11.16 -12.02
N PRO A 59 -1.44 -10.31 -10.97
CA PRO A 59 -0.23 -10.00 -10.24
C PRO A 59 0.23 -11.14 -9.33
N LYS A 60 1.54 -11.19 -9.12
CA LYS A 60 2.15 -12.08 -8.13
C LYS A 60 1.72 -11.75 -6.70
N ILE A 61 1.47 -10.48 -6.42
CA ILE A 61 1.04 -10.01 -5.10
C ILE A 61 0.32 -8.66 -5.22
N VAL A 62 -0.67 -8.44 -4.37
CA VAL A 62 -1.41 -7.18 -4.21
C VAL A 62 -1.14 -6.61 -2.82
N ALA A 63 -0.71 -5.36 -2.73
CA ALA A 63 -0.59 -4.61 -1.48
C ALA A 63 -1.71 -3.58 -1.37
N ILE A 64 -2.48 -3.64 -0.29
CA ILE A 64 -3.60 -2.73 -0.06
C ILE A 64 -3.39 -1.90 1.22
N ASP A 65 -3.59 -0.58 1.11
CA ASP A 65 -3.66 0.34 2.25
C ASP A 65 -5.07 0.33 2.85
N ALA A 66 -5.42 -0.77 3.50
CA ALA A 66 -6.63 -0.87 4.29
C ALA A 66 -6.54 -2.03 5.28
N PRO A 67 -7.13 -1.92 6.49
CA PRO A 67 -7.24 -3.06 7.38
C PRO A 67 -8.01 -4.21 6.72
N ILE A 68 -7.42 -5.41 6.66
CA ILE A 68 -8.12 -6.61 6.18
C ILE A 68 -8.46 -7.50 7.39
N MET A 69 -9.74 -7.58 7.76
CA MET A 69 -10.20 -8.45 8.86
C MET A 69 -11.69 -8.80 8.78
N ASP A 70 -12.07 -9.94 9.34
CA ASP A 70 -13.47 -10.42 9.33
C ASP A 70 -14.33 -9.71 10.38
N LYS A 71 -13.74 -9.41 11.54
CA LYS A 71 -14.39 -8.68 12.64
C LYS A 71 -13.56 -7.46 12.99
N ILE A 72 -14.15 -6.28 12.77
CA ILE A 72 -13.54 -4.98 13.07
C ILE A 72 -13.19 -4.90 14.56
N ARG A 73 -11.92 -4.69 14.84
CA ARG A 73 -11.38 -4.53 16.19
C ARG A 73 -10.01 -3.87 16.16
N MET A 74 -9.57 -3.39 17.32
CA MET A 74 -8.18 -2.99 17.52
C MET A 74 -7.27 -4.24 17.53
N ARG A 75 -6.24 -4.26 16.66
CA ARG A 75 -5.25 -5.35 16.58
C ARG A 75 -3.91 -4.91 17.17
N LYS A 76 -3.00 -5.87 17.36
CA LYS A 76 -1.62 -5.59 17.77
C LYS A 76 -0.88 -4.73 16.73
N ALA A 77 -1.14 -4.95 15.44
CA ALA A 77 -0.56 -4.14 14.36
C ALA A 77 -0.96 -2.67 14.48
N ASP A 78 -2.25 -2.37 14.67
CA ASP A 78 -2.76 -1.00 14.78
C ASP A 78 -2.12 -0.25 15.96
N LYS A 79 -1.93 -0.93 17.10
CA LYS A 79 -1.24 -0.37 18.27
C LYS A 79 0.23 -0.05 17.97
N ILE A 80 0.94 -0.95 17.29
CA ILE A 80 2.35 -0.76 16.91
C ILE A 80 2.48 0.40 15.91
N LEU A 81 1.61 0.44 14.90
CA LEU A 81 1.65 1.42 13.81
C LEU A 81 1.15 2.80 14.21
N LYS A 82 0.54 2.94 15.40
CA LYS A 82 0.15 4.24 15.96
C LYS A 82 1.33 5.22 16.02
N LYS A 83 2.55 4.75 16.29
CA LYS A 83 3.77 5.59 16.29
C LYS A 83 4.09 6.21 14.92
N TYR A 84 3.57 5.61 13.85
CA TYR A 84 3.67 6.14 12.48
C TYR A 84 2.43 6.92 12.04
N GLY A 85 1.38 6.99 12.86
CA GLY A 85 0.17 7.76 12.59
C GLY A 85 -1.06 6.93 12.23
N ALA A 86 -1.04 5.60 12.40
CA ALA A 86 -2.21 4.78 12.17
C ALA A 86 -3.36 5.17 13.12
N ILE A 87 -4.58 5.23 12.58
CA ILE A 87 -5.81 5.48 13.33
C ILE A 87 -6.58 4.17 13.62
N PRO A 88 -7.40 4.09 14.67
CA PRO A 88 -8.13 2.88 15.02
C PRO A 88 -9.07 2.39 13.90
N PRO A 89 -9.05 1.09 13.54
CA PRO A 89 -10.02 0.51 12.60
C PRO A 89 -11.48 0.63 13.06
N THR A 90 -11.69 0.85 14.35
CA THR A 90 -13.02 1.01 14.97
C THR A 90 -13.64 2.39 14.78
N LEU A 91 -12.92 3.35 14.20
CA LEU A 91 -13.50 4.66 13.85
C LEU A 91 -14.50 4.51 12.70
N PRO A 92 -15.60 5.29 12.66
CA PRO A 92 -16.66 5.13 11.65
C PRO A 92 -16.16 5.10 10.20
N SER A 93 -15.28 6.02 9.81
CA SER A 93 -14.70 6.06 8.46
C SER A 93 -13.85 4.82 8.16
N MET A 94 -13.08 4.35 9.14
CA MET A 94 -12.24 3.16 9.00
C MET A 94 -13.07 1.87 8.96
N LYS A 95 -14.24 1.83 9.60
CA LYS A 95 -15.15 0.69 9.50
C LYS A 95 -15.61 0.48 8.06
N ILE A 96 -16.06 1.57 7.43
CA ILE A 96 -16.51 1.58 6.03
C ILE A 96 -15.37 1.11 5.12
N LEU A 97 -14.16 1.66 5.29
CA LEU A 97 -12.97 1.23 4.53
C LEU A 97 -12.63 -0.25 4.75
N THR A 98 -12.66 -0.72 6.00
CA THR A 98 -12.33 -2.12 6.36
C THR A 98 -13.34 -3.10 5.74
N GLU A 99 -14.63 -2.77 5.78
CA GLU A 99 -15.69 -3.57 5.16
C GLU A 99 -15.54 -3.62 3.65
N ARG A 100 -15.25 -2.47 3.03
CA ARG A 100 -14.98 -2.39 1.59
C ARG A 100 -13.76 -3.21 1.19
N ALA A 101 -12.65 -3.05 1.91
CA ALA A 101 -11.43 -3.81 1.68
C ALA A 101 -11.68 -5.32 1.74
N LYS A 102 -12.47 -5.79 2.73
CA LYS A 102 -12.81 -7.21 2.83
C LYS A 102 -13.55 -7.71 1.59
N ARG A 103 -14.57 -6.99 1.11
CA ARG A 103 -15.32 -7.37 -0.10
C ARG A 103 -14.43 -7.45 -1.33
N ILE A 104 -13.57 -6.45 -1.55
CA ILE A 104 -12.66 -6.43 -2.70
C ILE A 104 -11.67 -7.60 -2.62
N VAL A 105 -11.05 -7.81 -1.45
CA VAL A 105 -10.06 -8.87 -1.26
C VAL A 105 -10.64 -10.27 -1.44
N ASP A 106 -11.90 -10.48 -1.05
CA ASP A 106 -12.57 -11.77 -1.25
C ASP A 106 -12.83 -12.12 -2.72
N SER A 107 -12.78 -11.13 -3.61
CA SER A 107 -13.02 -11.26 -5.06
C SER A 107 -11.74 -11.17 -5.91
N ILE A 108 -10.58 -10.95 -5.27
CA ILE A 108 -9.28 -10.89 -5.95
C ILE A 108 -8.66 -12.29 -6.01
N GLU A 109 -8.22 -12.69 -7.20
CA GLU A 109 -7.59 -13.99 -7.45
C GLU A 109 -6.05 -13.93 -7.32
N ALA A 110 -5.56 -13.29 -6.26
CA ALA A 110 -4.13 -13.11 -6.00
C ALA A 110 -3.81 -13.06 -4.51
N ASP A 111 -2.54 -13.27 -4.16
CA ASP A 111 -2.07 -13.09 -2.80
C ASP A 111 -2.16 -11.62 -2.38
N VAL A 112 -2.97 -11.31 -1.36
CA VAL A 112 -3.14 -9.95 -0.84
C VAL A 112 -2.41 -9.77 0.50
N ILE A 113 -1.65 -8.68 0.62
CA ILE A 113 -1.04 -8.22 1.86
C ILE A 113 -1.53 -6.83 2.26
N GLU A 114 -1.67 -6.63 3.56
CA GLU A 114 -1.95 -5.30 4.13
C GLU A 114 -0.65 -4.51 4.29
N VAL A 115 -0.66 -3.25 3.87
CA VAL A 115 0.47 -2.31 4.02
C VAL A 115 0.01 -1.02 4.68
N PHE A 116 0.96 -0.17 5.08
CA PHE A 116 0.65 1.18 5.55
C PHE A 116 1.66 2.19 4.96
N PRO A 117 1.34 2.83 3.81
CA PRO A 117 2.24 3.71 3.05
C PRO A 117 2.91 4.81 3.89
N THR A 118 2.17 5.41 4.82
CA THR A 118 2.72 6.45 5.70
C THR A 118 3.84 5.89 6.59
N ALA A 119 3.69 4.68 7.14
CA ALA A 119 4.76 4.03 7.89
C ALA A 119 5.94 3.68 6.97
N SER A 120 5.67 3.13 5.78
CA SER A 120 6.71 2.81 4.80
C SER A 120 7.56 4.02 4.42
N ALA A 121 6.92 5.15 4.08
CA ALA A 121 7.60 6.39 3.74
C ALA A 121 8.45 6.94 4.89
N LYS A 122 7.96 6.83 6.13
CA LYS A 122 8.70 7.25 7.33
C LYS A 122 9.92 6.36 7.59
N ILE A 123 9.77 5.05 7.45
CA ILE A 123 10.86 4.09 7.67
C ILE A 123 11.95 4.24 6.60
N MET A 124 11.56 4.46 5.34
CA MET A 124 12.50 4.72 4.25
C MET A 124 13.13 6.12 4.28
N GLY A 125 12.78 6.97 5.25
CA GLY A 125 13.35 8.31 5.41
C GLY A 125 12.91 9.32 4.34
N VAL A 126 11.85 9.03 3.58
CA VAL A 126 11.39 9.89 2.47
C VAL A 126 10.14 10.67 2.77
N TYR A 127 9.45 10.37 3.87
CA TYR A 127 8.23 11.05 4.28
C TYR A 127 8.36 12.59 4.24
N ASP A 128 7.36 13.24 3.66
CA ASP A 128 7.16 14.68 3.67
C ASP A 128 5.64 14.95 3.76
N LYS A 129 5.25 16.09 4.33
CA LYS A 129 3.83 16.49 4.36
C LYS A 129 3.33 16.86 2.96
N ASN A 130 4.23 17.31 2.10
CA ASN A 130 3.97 17.58 0.69
C ASN A 130 4.22 16.29 -0.11
N TRP A 131 3.17 15.74 -0.70
CA TRP A 131 3.25 14.48 -1.43
C TRP A 131 4.07 14.62 -2.72
N GLN A 132 4.06 15.79 -3.38
CA GLN A 132 4.87 16.03 -4.57
C GLN A 132 6.37 15.90 -4.26
N LYS A 133 6.83 16.43 -3.13
CA LYS A 133 8.22 16.25 -2.66
C LYS A 133 8.57 14.78 -2.40
N MET A 134 7.61 14.00 -1.89
CA MET A 134 7.82 12.56 -1.75
C MET A 134 7.92 11.88 -3.13
N ALA A 135 7.04 12.23 -4.07
CA ALA A 135 7.07 11.70 -5.42
C ALA A 135 8.39 12.00 -6.15
N GLU A 136 8.93 13.22 -5.99
CA GLU A 136 10.26 13.62 -6.48
C GLU A 136 11.38 12.73 -5.91
N LYS A 137 11.37 12.45 -4.60
CA LYS A 137 12.37 11.55 -3.96
C LYS A 137 12.31 10.12 -4.53
N PHE A 138 11.15 9.65 -4.94
CA PHE A 138 10.98 8.36 -5.61
C PHE A 138 11.27 8.42 -7.12
N GLY A 139 11.33 9.60 -7.73
CA GLY A 139 11.44 9.77 -9.17
C GLY A 139 10.18 9.29 -9.93
N ILE A 140 8.99 9.51 -9.35
CA ILE A 140 7.71 9.05 -9.89
C ILE A 140 6.78 10.22 -10.17
N SER A 141 6.11 10.19 -11.32
CA SER A 141 5.16 11.22 -11.76
C SER A 141 3.72 10.85 -11.39
N ALA A 142 3.39 10.88 -10.10
CA ALA A 142 2.02 10.70 -9.62
C ALA A 142 1.17 11.96 -9.86
N LYS A 143 -0.10 11.80 -10.26
CA LYS A 143 -1.02 12.93 -10.53
C LYS A 143 -1.69 13.46 -9.26
N ASN A 144 -1.82 12.60 -8.25
CA ASN A 144 -2.43 12.93 -6.98
C ASN A 144 -1.78 12.12 -5.85
N LYS A 145 -2.14 12.46 -4.61
CA LYS A 145 -1.62 11.78 -3.42
C LYS A 145 -1.96 10.28 -3.39
N HIS A 146 -3.14 9.88 -3.87
CA HIS A 146 -3.58 8.49 -3.84
C HIS A 146 -2.72 7.61 -4.74
N GLU A 147 -2.39 8.08 -5.94
CA GLU A 147 -1.45 7.39 -6.84
C GLU A 147 -0.06 7.22 -6.20
N LEU A 148 0.42 8.22 -5.46
CA LEU A 148 1.67 8.10 -4.72
C LEU A 148 1.58 7.10 -3.56
N ASP A 149 0.53 7.15 -2.75
CA ASP A 149 0.35 6.22 -1.63
C ASP A 149 0.20 4.77 -2.15
N ALA A 150 -0.47 4.58 -3.29
CA ALA A 150 -0.54 3.31 -4.01
C ALA A 150 0.83 2.86 -4.55
N TYR A 151 1.64 3.78 -5.06
CA TYR A 151 3.03 3.49 -5.43
C TYR A 151 3.84 3.01 -4.22
N ILE A 152 3.74 3.69 -3.08
CA ILE A 152 4.46 3.31 -1.86
C ILE A 152 3.98 1.94 -1.34
N ALA A 153 2.68 1.64 -1.45
CA ALA A 153 2.13 0.32 -1.18
C ALA A 153 2.79 -0.76 -2.08
N CYS A 154 2.83 -0.51 -3.39
CA CYS A 154 3.44 -1.39 -4.38
C CYS A 154 4.95 -1.58 -4.14
N TYR A 155 5.67 -0.50 -3.83
CA TYR A 155 7.08 -0.52 -3.48
C TYR A 155 7.34 -1.33 -2.19
N THR A 156 6.45 -1.23 -1.20
CA THR A 156 6.53 -2.02 0.03
C THR A 156 6.39 -3.52 -0.26
N ALA A 157 5.48 -3.91 -1.16
CA ALA A 157 5.37 -5.29 -1.64
C ALA A 157 6.63 -5.75 -2.39
N TYR A 158 7.20 -4.89 -3.24
CA TYR A 158 8.47 -5.17 -3.90
C TYR A 158 9.60 -5.46 -2.89
N LEU A 159 9.76 -4.61 -1.87
CA LEU A 159 10.73 -4.84 -0.80
C LEU A 159 10.45 -6.14 -0.04
N TYR A 160 9.18 -6.46 0.21
CA TYR A 160 8.79 -7.71 0.86
C TYR A 160 9.22 -8.94 0.07
N LEU A 161 9.00 -8.94 -1.25
CA LEU A 161 9.46 -10.02 -2.14
C LEU A 161 10.99 -10.13 -2.20
N LYS A 162 11.73 -9.05 -1.91
CA LYS A 162 13.20 -9.03 -1.82
C LYS A 162 13.73 -9.37 -0.41
N GLY A 163 12.87 -9.70 0.56
CA GLY A 163 13.27 -9.98 1.94
C GLY A 163 13.64 -8.72 2.75
N MET A 164 13.34 -7.54 2.22
CA MET A 164 13.67 -6.21 2.74
C MET A 164 12.51 -5.55 3.51
N ALA A 165 11.43 -6.29 3.75
CA ALA A 165 10.31 -5.87 4.58
C ALA A 165 10.01 -6.93 5.66
N GLU A 166 9.28 -6.54 6.68
CA GLU A 166 8.88 -7.40 7.79
C GLU A 166 7.36 -7.33 8.04
N LYS A 167 6.85 -8.34 8.75
CA LYS A 167 5.45 -8.43 9.12
C LYS A 167 5.26 -7.99 10.58
N VAL A 168 4.61 -6.85 10.83
CA VAL A 168 4.33 -6.38 12.18
C VAL A 168 2.90 -6.72 12.62
N GLY A 169 2.73 -7.11 13.89
CA GLY A 169 1.42 -7.39 14.48
C GLY A 169 1.34 -8.72 15.19
N GLY A 170 0.14 -9.31 15.18
CA GLY A 170 -0.18 -10.59 15.83
C GLY A 170 -0.57 -11.63 14.79
N LYS A 171 -1.77 -12.22 14.94
CA LYS A 171 -2.32 -13.17 13.96
C LYS A 171 -2.48 -12.55 12.57
N ARG A 172 -3.05 -11.35 12.48
CA ARG A 172 -3.05 -10.53 11.26
C ARG A 172 -1.92 -9.51 11.34
N LYS A 173 -1.21 -9.33 10.23
CA LYS A 173 0.04 -8.58 10.14
C LYS A 173 -0.03 -7.54 9.03
N VAL A 174 0.70 -6.45 9.23
CA VAL A 174 0.91 -5.40 8.23
C VAL A 174 2.36 -5.45 7.79
N ILE A 175 2.59 -5.32 6.49
CA ILE A 175 3.92 -5.34 5.91
C ILE A 175 4.49 -3.92 5.91
N ILE A 176 5.69 -3.78 6.47
CA ILE A 176 6.45 -2.52 6.48
C ILE A 176 7.92 -2.78 6.13
N PRO A 177 8.66 -1.82 5.55
CA PRO A 177 10.09 -1.96 5.30
C PRO A 177 10.87 -2.29 6.59
N LYS A 178 11.94 -3.07 6.48
CA LYS A 178 12.88 -3.27 7.59
C LYS A 178 13.70 -2.00 7.78
N VAL A 179 14.04 -1.68 9.03
CA VAL A 179 15.07 -0.68 9.34
C VAL A 179 16.42 -1.32 8.99
N PHE A 180 17.20 -0.67 8.13
CA PHE A 180 18.56 -1.10 7.77
C PHE A 180 19.60 -0.46 8.68
#